data_AF-A0A660YR12-F1
#
_entry.id   AF-A0A660YR12-F1
#
_cell.length_a   1.000
_cell.length_b   1.000
_cell.length_c   1.000
_cell.angle_alpha   90.00
_cell.angle_beta   90.00
_cell.angle_gamma   90.00
#
_symmetry.space_group_name_H-M   'P 1'
#
loop_
_entity.id
_entity.type
_entity.pdbx_description
1 polymer ?
#
loop_
_entity_poly.entity_id
_entity_poly.type
_entity_poly.pdbx_seq_one_letter_code
_entity_poly.pdbx_strand_id
1 'polypeptide(L)'
;MRKLMREVSIGLLFLFVLATAVFADGSIYSTRAFGVSWYFPSGQAVGMGGVAMSSVDSQHLNWANPAALPASQTVQVSCVFLYQHLKINSKTQVFKTGYANFNGVMFSVPVHKRMGVAFGIQPLTNINLKIKRRDAIKNNIYTKSVKSSGGLNSFFLMIGYRPLKSLLVGIGTNFIMGKMEENWRVDFIDSHFRDNFDQFRTKAWGMNYT
;
A
#
# COMPACT_ATOMS: atom_id res chain seq x y z
N MET A 1 -12.76 -34.58 -13.33
CA MET A 1 -11.71 -33.55 -13.56
C MET A 1 -12.14 -32.39 -14.45
N ARG A 2 -12.71 -32.59 -15.66
CA ARG A 2 -13.09 -31.48 -16.57
C ARG A 2 -14.08 -30.45 -16.00
N LYS A 3 -15.07 -30.87 -15.19
CA LYS A 3 -16.00 -29.95 -14.51
C LYS A 3 -15.27 -29.03 -13.51
N LEU A 4 -14.39 -29.59 -12.67
CA LEU A 4 -13.64 -28.83 -11.67
C LEU A 4 -12.71 -27.79 -12.32
N MET A 5 -12.01 -28.18 -13.39
CA MET A 5 -11.16 -27.25 -14.14
C MET A 5 -11.96 -26.11 -14.78
N ARG A 6 -13.20 -26.37 -15.23
CA ARG A 6 -14.10 -25.35 -15.79
C ARG A 6 -14.57 -24.34 -14.73
N GLU A 7 -14.95 -24.82 -13.55
CA GLU A 7 -15.36 -23.96 -12.42
C GLU A 7 -14.20 -23.05 -11.97
N VAL A 8 -13.00 -23.62 -11.84
CA VAL A 8 -11.79 -22.85 -11.47
C VAL A 8 -11.43 -21.82 -12.53
N SER A 9 -11.52 -22.17 -13.81
CA SER A 9 -11.21 -21.22 -14.90
C SER A 9 -12.26 -20.12 -15.04
N ILE A 10 -13.55 -20.39 -14.80
CA ILE A 10 -14.60 -19.36 -14.73
C ILE A 10 -14.35 -18.42 -13.54
N GLY A 11 -14.00 -18.95 -12.37
CA GLY A 11 -13.65 -18.15 -11.20
C GLY A 11 -12.42 -17.25 -11.44
N LEU A 12 -11.39 -17.78 -12.10
CA LEU A 12 -10.19 -17.01 -12.47
C LEU A 12 -10.50 -15.89 -13.46
N LEU A 13 -11.40 -16.15 -14.42
CA LEU A 13 -11.82 -15.19 -15.44
C LEU A 13 -12.71 -14.09 -14.83
N PHE A 14 -13.56 -14.43 -13.86
CA PHE A 14 -14.35 -13.47 -13.09
C PHE A 14 -13.46 -12.56 -12.21
N LEU A 15 -12.42 -13.14 -11.60
CA LEU A 15 -11.40 -12.37 -10.85
C LEU A 15 -10.62 -11.41 -11.76
N PHE A 16 -10.33 -11.83 -13.00
CA PHE A 16 -9.63 -11.01 -13.99
C PHE A 16 -10.48 -9.83 -14.49
N VAL A 17 -11.79 -10.03 -14.67
CA VAL A 17 -12.73 -8.95 -15.06
C VAL A 17 -12.89 -7.91 -13.96
N LEU A 18 -12.90 -8.33 -12.68
CA LEU A 18 -12.92 -7.41 -11.53
C LEU A 18 -11.63 -6.57 -11.40
N ALA A 19 -10.50 -7.06 -11.91
CA ALA A 19 -9.24 -6.31 -11.92
C ALA A 19 -9.23 -5.16 -12.93
N THR A 20 -10.11 -5.17 -13.94
CA THR A 20 -10.21 -4.09 -14.91
C THR A 20 -11.13 -2.98 -14.40
N ALA A 21 -10.52 -1.83 -14.09
CA ALA A 21 -11.14 -0.53 -13.80
C ALA A 21 -11.53 -0.22 -12.35
N VAL A 22 -10.51 -0.03 -11.49
CA VAL A 22 -10.52 1.10 -10.56
C VAL A 22 -9.28 1.97 -10.84
N PHE A 23 -9.34 2.76 -11.92
CA PHE A 23 -8.36 3.82 -12.22
C PHE A 23 -8.85 5.20 -11.71
N ALA A 24 -9.62 5.20 -10.62
CA ALA A 24 -9.76 6.39 -9.80
C ALA A 24 -8.85 6.16 -8.60
N ASP A 25 -7.62 6.68 -8.70
CA ASP A 25 -6.69 6.75 -7.59
C ASP A 25 -5.94 8.08 -7.71
N GLY A 26 -5.89 8.78 -6.59
CA GLY A 26 -5.70 10.22 -6.49
C GLY A 26 -5.48 10.58 -5.04
N SER A 27 -4.29 10.26 -4.52
CA SER A 27 -3.78 10.85 -3.30
C SER A 27 -3.76 12.37 -3.47
N ILE A 28 -4.26 13.10 -2.47
CA ILE A 28 -4.24 14.56 -2.39
C ILE A 28 -3.00 15.09 -1.66
N TYR A 29 -2.12 14.18 -1.25
CA TYR A 29 -1.00 14.48 -0.36
C TYR A 29 0.30 14.75 -1.15
N SER A 30 1.18 15.53 -0.52
CA SER A 30 2.36 16.23 -1.04
C SER A 30 3.07 15.64 -2.26
N THR A 31 3.42 16.51 -3.21
CA THR A 31 4.31 16.22 -4.34
C THR A 31 5.74 15.90 -3.92
N ARG A 32 6.18 16.21 -2.69
CA ARG A 32 7.60 16.20 -2.27
C ARG A 32 7.92 15.32 -1.05
N ALA A 33 7.01 14.44 -0.64
CA ALA A 33 7.23 13.51 0.47
C ALA A 33 7.20 12.06 -0.01
N PHE A 34 7.66 11.10 0.81
CA PHE A 34 7.61 9.66 0.51
C PHE A 34 6.18 9.08 0.37
N GLY A 35 5.15 9.93 0.40
CA GLY A 35 3.74 9.56 0.34
C GLY A 35 3.09 9.48 1.71
N VAL A 36 1.86 8.98 1.74
CA VAL A 36 1.16 8.68 3.00
C VAL A 36 1.61 7.30 3.48
N SER A 37 2.00 7.22 4.75
CA SER A 37 2.26 5.93 5.41
C SER A 37 0.94 5.26 5.72
N TRP A 38 0.72 4.08 5.17
CA TRP A 38 -0.47 3.29 5.45
C TRP A 38 -0.17 2.31 6.57
N TYR A 39 -0.78 2.49 7.74
CA TYR A 39 -0.65 1.54 8.85
C TYR A 39 -1.94 0.73 9.02
N PHE A 40 -2.04 -0.34 8.24
CA PHE A 40 -3.15 -1.30 8.32
C PHE A 40 -2.60 -2.72 8.45
N PRO A 41 -2.27 -3.14 9.69
CA PRO A 41 -1.56 -4.38 9.88
C PRO A 41 -2.40 -5.63 9.62
N SER A 42 -3.70 -5.57 9.82
CA SER A 42 -4.61 -6.64 9.43
C SER A 42 -6.01 -6.09 9.28
N GLY A 43 -6.89 -6.83 8.59
CA GLY A 43 -8.31 -6.49 8.55
C GLY A 43 -8.93 -6.40 9.96
N GLN A 44 -8.51 -7.28 10.88
CA GLN A 44 -8.91 -7.24 12.29
C GLN A 44 -8.45 -5.94 12.96
N ALA A 45 -7.18 -5.55 12.79
CA ALA A 45 -6.68 -4.32 13.36
C ALA A 45 -7.40 -3.08 12.81
N VAL A 46 -7.75 -3.05 11.52
CA VAL A 46 -8.57 -1.98 10.94
C VAL A 46 -9.94 -1.91 11.63
N GLY A 47 -10.59 -3.07 11.84
CA GLY A 47 -11.85 -3.16 12.59
C GLY A 47 -11.73 -2.71 14.05
N MET A 48 -10.55 -2.84 14.65
CA MET A 48 -10.23 -2.37 16.00
C MET A 48 -9.74 -0.90 16.05
N GLY A 49 -9.87 -0.14 14.96
CA GLY A 49 -9.43 1.26 14.91
C GLY A 49 -7.91 1.43 14.82
N GLY A 50 -7.17 0.43 14.35
CA GLY A 50 -5.73 0.45 14.15
C GLY A 50 -4.92 -0.19 15.30
N VAL A 51 -5.58 -0.74 16.32
CA VAL A 51 -4.90 -1.39 17.44
C VAL A 51 -4.40 -2.78 17.01
N ALA A 52 -3.08 -2.95 17.02
CA ALA A 52 -2.43 -4.21 16.69
C ALA A 52 -1.29 -4.60 17.64
N MET A 53 -0.60 -3.65 18.26
CA MET A 53 0.63 -3.96 19.02
C MET A 53 0.41 -4.96 20.16
N SER A 54 -0.71 -4.89 20.88
CA SER A 54 -1.05 -5.80 21.98
C SER A 54 -1.90 -7.01 21.56
N SER A 55 -2.29 -7.09 20.28
CA SER A 55 -3.23 -8.10 19.81
C SER A 55 -2.51 -9.42 19.59
N VAL A 56 -2.72 -10.37 20.50
CA VAL A 56 -2.18 -11.73 20.39
C VAL A 56 -3.32 -12.66 20.01
N ASP A 57 -3.27 -13.19 18.78
CA ASP A 57 -4.28 -14.10 18.25
C ASP A 57 -3.58 -15.33 17.64
N SER A 58 -4.29 -16.47 17.66
CA SER A 58 -3.85 -17.72 17.06
C SER A 58 -4.26 -17.85 15.59
N GLN A 59 -5.33 -17.16 15.18
CA GLN A 59 -5.98 -17.31 13.87
C GLN A 59 -5.64 -16.22 12.86
N HIS A 60 -5.14 -15.08 13.35
CA HIS A 60 -4.76 -13.95 12.52
C HIS A 60 -3.28 -13.64 12.68
N LEU A 61 -2.60 -13.43 11.55
CA LEU A 61 -1.22 -12.97 11.54
C LEU A 61 -1.21 -11.51 11.99
N ASN A 62 -0.49 -11.24 13.07
CA ASN A 62 -0.17 -9.88 13.50
C ASN A 62 1.31 -9.59 13.21
N TRP A 63 1.59 -8.96 12.07
CA TRP A 63 2.95 -8.58 11.71
C TRP A 63 3.41 -7.28 12.38
N ALA A 64 2.51 -6.50 13.01
CA ALA A 64 2.91 -5.31 13.76
C ALA A 64 3.62 -5.65 15.08
N ASN A 65 3.53 -6.89 15.55
CA ASN A 65 4.20 -7.35 16.75
C ASN A 65 4.88 -8.71 16.52
N PRO A 66 6.22 -8.74 16.30
CA PRO A 66 6.99 -9.98 16.16
C PRO A 66 6.83 -10.94 17.36
N ALA A 67 6.63 -10.40 18.57
CA ALA A 67 6.49 -11.21 19.79
C ALA A 67 5.17 -11.98 19.84
N ALA A 68 4.16 -11.62 19.04
CA ALA A 68 2.88 -12.33 18.97
C ALA A 68 2.95 -13.63 18.15
N LEU A 69 3.98 -13.80 17.30
CA LEU A 69 4.10 -14.94 16.37
C LEU A 69 4.03 -16.34 17.04
N PRO A 70 4.64 -16.58 18.23
CA PRO A 70 4.55 -17.87 18.92
C PRO A 70 3.15 -18.24 19.44
N ALA A 71 2.17 -17.33 19.36
CA ALA A 71 0.81 -17.63 19.76
C ALA A 71 0.06 -18.47 18.73
N SER A 72 0.47 -18.42 17.45
CA SER A 72 -0.11 -19.29 16.43
C SER A 72 0.59 -20.64 16.38
N GLN A 73 -0.21 -21.69 16.19
CA GLN A 73 0.25 -23.08 16.07
C GLN A 73 0.00 -23.65 14.68
N THR A 74 -0.51 -22.84 13.74
CA THR A 74 -0.81 -23.23 12.37
C THR A 74 -0.09 -22.34 11.37
N VAL A 75 0.17 -22.89 10.18
CA VAL A 75 0.69 -22.08 9.06
C VAL A 75 -0.42 -21.15 8.60
N GLN A 76 -0.13 -19.85 8.52
CA GLN A 76 -1.08 -18.83 8.10
C GLN A 76 -0.60 -18.14 6.85
N VAL A 77 -1.53 -17.86 5.95
CA VAL A 77 -1.31 -17.01 4.78
C VAL A 77 -2.32 -15.88 4.84
N SER A 78 -1.84 -14.64 4.81
CA SER A 78 -2.68 -13.45 4.83
C SER A 78 -2.45 -12.66 3.55
N CYS A 79 -3.54 -12.39 2.83
CA CYS A 79 -3.55 -11.51 1.66
C CYS A 79 -4.40 -10.30 2.02
N VAL A 80 -3.84 -9.10 1.86
CA VAL A 80 -4.53 -7.86 2.24
C VAL A 80 -4.93 -7.11 0.99
N PHE A 81 -6.21 -6.77 0.89
CA PHE A 81 -6.75 -5.86 -0.11
C PHE A 81 -7.33 -4.65 0.61
N LEU A 82 -6.95 -3.47 0.15
CA LEU A 82 -7.38 -2.21 0.72
C LEU A 82 -8.25 -1.47 -0.28
N TYR A 83 -9.43 -1.07 0.18
CA TYR A 83 -10.29 -0.15 -0.53
C TYR A 83 -10.59 1.04 0.36
N GLN A 84 -10.46 2.24 -0.19
CA GLN A 84 -10.77 3.48 0.49
C GLN A 84 -11.56 4.39 -0.44
N HIS A 85 -12.51 5.10 0.16
CA HIS A 85 -13.25 6.14 -0.51
C HIS A 85 -13.06 7.45 0.26
N LEU A 86 -12.57 8.48 -0.41
CA LEU A 86 -12.28 9.78 0.17
C LEU A 86 -13.17 10.84 -0.48
N LYS A 87 -13.92 11.57 0.36
CA LYS A 87 -14.82 12.66 -0.04
C LYS A 87 -14.35 13.93 0.67
N ILE A 88 -14.02 14.95 -0.12
CA ILE A 88 -13.61 16.27 0.36
C ILE A 88 -14.70 17.25 -0.04
N ASN A 89 -15.21 17.99 0.94
CA ASN A 89 -16.14 19.09 0.69
C ASN A 89 -15.39 20.40 0.88
N SER A 90 -15.32 21.21 -0.17
CA SER A 90 -14.95 22.63 -0.11
C SER A 90 -16.19 23.50 -0.27
N LYS A 91 -16.10 24.79 0.07
CA LYS A 91 -17.23 25.74 -0.03
C LYS A 91 -17.86 25.79 -1.43
N THR A 92 -17.09 25.51 -2.48
CA THR A 92 -17.50 25.63 -3.88
C THR A 92 -17.52 24.31 -4.65
N GLN A 93 -16.90 23.23 -4.13
CA GLN A 93 -16.73 21.98 -4.85
C GLN A 93 -16.69 20.76 -3.93
N VAL A 94 -17.23 19.64 -4.41
CA VAL A 94 -17.12 18.33 -3.77
C VAL A 94 -16.20 17.46 -4.61
N PHE A 95 -15.08 17.03 -4.03
CA PHE A 95 -14.13 16.11 -4.65
C PHE A 95 -14.32 14.71 -4.07
N LYS A 96 -14.45 13.71 -4.94
CA LYS A 96 -14.56 12.29 -4.55
C LYS A 96 -13.47 11.51 -5.25
N THR A 97 -12.75 10.67 -4.52
CA THR A 97 -11.75 9.76 -5.06
C THR A 97 -11.87 8.40 -4.39
N GLY A 98 -11.78 7.34 -5.18
CA GLY A 98 -11.60 5.99 -4.69
C GLY A 98 -10.10 5.68 -4.62
N TYR A 99 -9.75 4.61 -3.91
CA TYR A 99 -8.44 4.00 -3.93
C TYR A 99 -8.63 2.52 -3.68
N ALA A 100 -8.11 1.67 -4.56
CA ALA A 100 -8.11 0.23 -4.40
C ALA A 100 -6.69 -0.28 -4.64
N ASN A 101 -6.13 -1.03 -3.69
CA ASN A 101 -4.80 -1.59 -3.83
C ASN A 101 -4.68 -2.96 -3.17
N PHE A 102 -3.85 -3.80 -3.77
CA PHE A 102 -3.36 -5.02 -3.14
C PHE A 102 -2.25 -4.66 -2.15
N ASN A 103 -2.56 -4.78 -0.87
CA ASN A 103 -1.71 -4.36 0.24
C ASN A 103 -0.77 -5.47 0.74
N GLY A 104 -0.42 -6.41 -0.14
CA GLY A 104 0.62 -7.40 0.10
C GLY A 104 0.13 -8.78 0.54
N VAL A 105 1.10 -9.69 0.63
CA VAL A 105 0.93 -11.07 1.09
C VAL A 105 1.96 -11.39 2.16
N MET A 106 1.52 -12.15 3.15
CA MET A 106 2.28 -12.45 4.34
C MET A 106 2.09 -13.91 4.72
N PHE A 107 3.16 -14.50 5.24
CA PHE A 107 3.21 -15.89 5.64
C PHE A 107 3.68 -15.97 7.08
N SER A 108 2.99 -16.80 7.88
CA SER A 108 3.39 -17.17 9.23
C SER A 108 3.63 -18.67 9.28
N VAL A 109 4.78 -19.08 9.78
CA VAL A 109 5.12 -20.49 9.96
C VAL A 109 5.51 -20.72 11.42
N PRO A 110 4.75 -21.56 12.16
CA PRO A 110 5.14 -21.98 13.50
C PRO A 110 6.23 -23.04 13.38
N VAL A 111 7.50 -22.61 13.48
CA VAL A 111 8.66 -23.52 13.40
C VAL A 111 8.72 -24.45 14.63
N HIS A 112 8.28 -23.96 15.78
CA HIS A 112 8.21 -24.74 17.01
C HIS A 112 7.01 -24.32 17.87
N LYS A 113 6.60 -25.13 18.86
CA LYS A 113 5.50 -24.78 19.79
C LYS A 113 5.71 -23.46 20.54
N ARG A 114 6.94 -22.95 20.55
CA ARG A 114 7.34 -21.69 21.20
C ARG A 114 8.00 -20.71 20.23
N MET A 115 8.13 -21.03 18.94
CA MET A 115 8.79 -20.18 17.94
C MET A 115 7.92 -20.03 16.70
N GLY A 116 7.74 -18.79 16.27
CA GLY A 116 7.08 -18.45 15.02
C GLY A 116 7.97 -17.59 14.16
N VAL A 117 7.95 -17.80 12.86
CA VAL A 117 8.62 -16.96 11.87
C VAL A 117 7.57 -16.41 10.93
N ALA A 118 7.64 -15.13 10.61
CA ALA A 118 6.78 -14.52 9.63
C ALA A 118 7.58 -13.72 8.62
N PHE A 119 7.16 -13.75 7.37
CA PHE A 119 7.75 -12.97 6.30
C PHE A 119 6.68 -12.54 5.31
N GLY A 120 6.94 -11.46 4.59
CA GLY A 120 5.98 -10.93 3.66
C GLY A 120 6.47 -9.69 2.95
N ILE A 121 5.63 -9.22 2.03
CA ILE A 121 5.81 -7.97 1.33
C ILE A 121 4.56 -7.13 1.52
N GLN A 122 4.74 -5.84 1.77
CA GLN A 122 3.64 -4.89 1.84
C GLN A 122 4.09 -3.49 1.39
N PRO A 123 3.18 -2.67 0.83
CA PRO A 123 3.48 -1.27 0.58
C PRO A 123 3.56 -0.50 1.91
N LEU A 124 4.67 0.19 2.14
CA LEU A 124 4.85 1.10 3.27
C LEU A 124 4.23 2.47 2.97
N THR A 125 4.49 2.96 1.76
CA THR A 125 3.94 4.23 1.28
C THR A 125 3.45 4.09 -0.14
N ASN A 126 2.41 4.85 -0.47
CA ASN A 126 1.93 4.97 -1.84
C ASN A 126 1.78 6.45 -2.22
N ILE A 127 2.17 6.76 -3.45
CA ILE A 127 2.05 8.07 -4.09
C ILE A 127 1.33 7.86 -5.40
N ASN A 128 0.15 8.48 -5.52
CA ASN A 128 -0.57 8.54 -6.77
C ASN A 128 -1.32 9.87 -6.85
N LEU A 129 -0.62 10.94 -7.21
CA LEU A 129 -1.14 12.30 -7.28
C LEU A 129 -1.33 12.70 -8.73
N LYS A 130 -2.48 13.33 -9.03
CA LYS A 130 -2.75 13.93 -10.34
C LYS A 130 -3.43 15.27 -10.15
N ILE A 131 -2.66 16.35 -10.28
CA ILE A 131 -3.18 17.72 -10.23
C ILE A 131 -3.16 18.29 -11.64
N LYS A 132 -4.27 18.91 -12.06
CA LYS A 132 -4.35 19.70 -13.28
C LYS A 132 -4.92 21.07 -12.93
N ARG A 133 -4.23 22.13 -13.34
CA ARG A 133 -4.65 23.52 -13.16
C ARG A 133 -4.51 24.27 -14.47
N ARG A 134 -5.56 24.98 -14.86
CA ARG A 134 -5.50 25.96 -15.94
C ARG A 134 -5.22 27.32 -15.33
N ASP A 135 -4.25 28.03 -15.89
CA ASP A 135 -3.94 29.42 -15.54
C ASP A 135 -3.77 30.23 -16.84
N ALA A 136 -3.74 31.55 -16.72
CA ALA A 136 -3.52 32.45 -17.84
C ALA A 136 -2.49 33.53 -17.47
N ILE A 137 -1.57 33.85 -18.38
CA ILE A 137 -0.67 35.01 -18.27
C ILE A 137 -0.85 35.85 -19.54
N LYS A 138 -1.24 37.12 -19.37
CA LYS A 138 -1.41 38.10 -20.47
C LYS A 138 -2.16 37.50 -21.69
N ASN A 139 -3.37 36.98 -21.46
CA ASN A 139 -4.23 36.28 -22.45
C ASN A 139 -3.77 34.90 -22.95
N ASN A 140 -2.57 34.42 -22.61
CA ASN A 140 -2.14 33.08 -22.99
C ASN A 140 -2.55 32.07 -21.93
N ILE A 141 -3.46 31.16 -22.32
CA ILE A 141 -3.96 30.08 -21.47
C ILE A 141 -2.97 28.91 -21.54
N TYR A 142 -2.57 28.41 -20.38
CA TYR A 142 -1.75 27.22 -20.26
C TYR A 142 -2.31 26.28 -19.19
N THR A 143 -2.03 24.99 -19.36
CA THR A 143 -2.40 23.94 -18.43
C THR A 143 -1.14 23.41 -17.75
N LYS A 144 -1.05 23.61 -16.43
CA LYS A 144 -0.06 22.95 -15.59
C LYS A 144 -0.62 21.62 -15.12
N SER A 145 0.10 20.54 -15.37
CA SER A 145 -0.23 19.23 -14.82
C SER A 145 0.97 18.62 -14.10
N VAL A 146 0.71 18.10 -12.91
CA VAL A 146 1.69 17.36 -12.11
C VAL A 146 1.11 15.98 -11.86
N LYS A 147 1.86 14.95 -12.26
CA LYS A 147 1.52 13.55 -11.99
C LYS A 147 2.66 12.91 -11.23
N SER A 148 2.40 12.49 -10.00
CA SER A 148 3.36 11.74 -9.18
C SER A 148 2.85 10.32 -8.98
N SER A 149 3.69 9.32 -9.20
CA SER A 149 3.34 7.91 -9.05
C SER A 149 4.48 7.10 -8.46
N GLY A 150 4.17 6.11 -7.62
CA GLY A 150 5.15 5.20 -7.05
C GLY A 150 4.93 5.00 -5.55
N GLY A 151 6.00 4.67 -4.83
CA GLY A 151 5.91 4.38 -3.40
C GLY A 151 7.05 3.50 -2.93
N LEU A 152 7.03 3.17 -1.64
CA LEU A 152 8.00 2.27 -1.01
C LEU A 152 7.30 0.98 -0.60
N ASN A 153 7.92 -0.15 -0.90
CA ASN A 153 7.51 -1.46 -0.44
C ASN A 153 8.48 -1.92 0.66
N SER A 154 7.93 -2.51 1.72
CA SER A 154 8.69 -3.18 2.77
C SER A 154 8.59 -4.70 2.58
N PHE A 155 9.75 -5.34 2.50
CA PHE A 155 9.90 -6.77 2.70
C PHE A 155 10.29 -7.00 4.14
N PHE A 156 9.55 -7.83 4.86
CA PHE A 156 9.83 -8.07 6.26
C PHE A 156 10.14 -9.52 6.53
N LEU A 157 10.98 -9.73 7.53
CA LEU A 157 11.26 -11.02 8.15
C LEU A 157 11.27 -10.81 9.66
N MET A 158 10.46 -11.58 10.36
CA MET A 158 10.27 -11.50 11.80
C MET A 158 10.36 -12.88 12.44
N ILE A 159 10.90 -12.91 13.65
CA ILE A 159 11.03 -14.11 14.45
C ILE A 159 10.51 -13.78 15.84
N GLY A 160 9.61 -14.62 16.35
CA GLY A 160 9.10 -14.55 17.71
C GLY A 160 9.48 -15.80 18.50
N TYR A 161 9.74 -15.63 19.78
CA TYR A 161 10.03 -16.71 20.73
C TYR A 161 9.29 -16.51 22.06
N ARG A 162 8.77 -17.62 22.61
CA ARG A 162 8.13 -17.69 23.93
C ARG A 162 9.04 -18.46 24.90
N PRO A 163 10.01 -17.82 25.56
CA PRO A 163 10.89 -18.49 26.52
C PRO A 163 10.13 -18.99 27.76
N LEU A 164 9.23 -18.16 28.31
CA LEU A 164 8.39 -18.45 29.47
C LEU A 164 6.92 -18.39 29.07
N LYS A 165 6.01 -19.02 29.83
CA LYS A 165 4.57 -19.00 29.51
C LYS A 165 4.00 -17.57 29.45
N SER A 166 4.54 -16.65 30.24
CA SER A 166 4.09 -15.26 30.34
C SER A 166 4.96 -14.25 29.60
N LEU A 167 6.11 -14.68 29.04
CA LEU A 167 7.03 -13.77 28.34
C LEU A 167 7.10 -14.13 26.86
N LEU A 168 6.82 -13.13 26.04
CA LEU A 168 6.91 -13.18 24.59
C LEU A 168 7.95 -12.16 24.16
N VAL A 169 8.89 -12.60 23.32
CA VAL A 169 9.91 -11.73 22.72
C VAL A 169 9.92 -11.95 21.22
N GLY A 170 10.30 -10.94 20.47
CA GLY A 170 10.46 -11.06 19.04
C GLY A 170 11.36 -9.97 18.49
N ILE A 171 11.88 -10.22 17.30
CA ILE A 171 12.71 -9.29 16.55
C ILE A 171 12.22 -9.28 15.10
N GLY A 172 12.21 -8.09 14.51
CA GLY A 172 11.81 -7.86 13.14
C GLY A 172 12.89 -7.16 12.34
N THR A 173 12.99 -7.51 11.06
CA THR A 173 13.82 -6.81 10.09
C THR A 173 12.96 -6.45 8.89
N ASN A 174 13.12 -5.24 8.38
CA ASN A 174 12.36 -4.68 7.29
C ASN A 174 13.33 -4.11 6.26
N PHE A 175 13.33 -4.66 5.05
CA PHE A 175 14.04 -4.11 3.90
C PHE A 175 13.07 -3.30 3.05
N ILE A 176 13.28 -1.98 3.03
CA ILE A 176 12.42 -1.03 2.34
C ILE A 176 13.05 -0.70 1.00
N MET A 177 12.29 -0.80 -0.08
CA MET A 177 12.73 -0.40 -1.41
C MET A 177 11.59 0.18 -2.22
N GLY A 178 11.90 1.17 -3.05
CA GLY A 178 10.91 1.69 -3.97
C GLY A 178 11.43 2.79 -4.87
N LYS A 179 10.52 3.25 -5.73
CA LYS A 179 10.79 4.33 -6.67
C LYS A 179 9.58 5.25 -6.71
N MET A 180 9.87 6.52 -6.93
CA MET A 180 8.89 7.59 -7.08
C MET A 180 9.23 8.31 -8.39
N GLU A 181 8.22 8.48 -9.23
CA GLU A 181 8.33 9.14 -10.52
C GLU A 181 7.37 10.32 -10.53
N GLU A 182 7.89 11.51 -10.82
CA GLU A 182 7.12 12.75 -10.93
C GLU A 182 7.26 13.30 -12.34
N ASN A 183 6.12 13.62 -12.95
CA ASN A 183 6.03 14.21 -14.27
C ASN A 183 5.38 15.58 -14.15
N TRP A 184 6.12 16.61 -14.52
CA TRP A 184 5.69 17.99 -14.56
C TRP A 184 5.51 18.39 -16.01
N ARG A 185 4.33 18.86 -16.37
CA ARG A 185 4.00 19.19 -17.75
C ARG A 185 3.27 20.53 -17.81
N VAL A 186 3.73 21.39 -18.70
CA VAL A 186 3.09 22.67 -19.02
C VAL A 186 2.70 22.61 -20.49
N ASP A 187 1.41 22.54 -20.74
CA ASP A 187 0.83 22.54 -22.08
C ASP A 187 0.31 23.95 -22.40
N PHE A 188 0.83 24.57 -23.45
CA PHE A 188 0.34 25.86 -23.93
C PHE A 188 -0.74 25.65 -25.00
N ILE A 189 -1.80 26.45 -24.97
CA ILE A 189 -2.85 26.38 -26.01
C ILE A 189 -2.40 27.07 -27.30
N ASP A 190 -1.55 28.09 -27.18
CA ASP A 190 -1.01 28.85 -28.30
C ASP A 190 0.22 28.16 -28.90
N SER A 191 0.21 27.94 -30.22
CA SER A 191 1.27 27.27 -30.98
C SER A 191 2.58 28.04 -31.07
N HIS A 192 2.59 29.33 -30.67
CA HIS A 192 3.82 30.13 -30.59
C HIS A 192 4.68 29.77 -29.36
N PHE A 193 4.12 29.05 -28.38
CA PHE A 193 4.83 28.60 -27.19
C PHE A 193 5.15 27.12 -27.28
N ARG A 194 6.31 26.74 -26.73
CA ARG A 194 6.72 25.34 -26.68
C ARG A 194 6.31 24.73 -25.36
N ASP A 195 5.64 23.59 -25.42
CA ASP A 195 5.34 22.78 -24.24
C ASP A 195 6.62 22.39 -23.49
N ASN A 196 6.51 22.30 -22.17
CA ASN A 196 7.58 21.79 -21.32
C ASN A 196 7.17 20.48 -20.65
N PHE A 197 8.11 19.54 -20.57
CA PHE A 197 7.97 18.26 -19.88
C PHE A 197 9.25 17.95 -19.09
N ASP A 198 9.11 17.92 -17.77
CA ASP A 198 10.18 17.55 -16.84
C ASP A 198 9.80 16.27 -16.11
N GLN A 199 10.74 15.34 -16.04
CA GLN A 199 10.57 14.07 -15.33
C GLN A 199 11.64 13.92 -14.23
N PHE A 200 11.18 13.74 -13.00
CA PHE A 200 12.03 13.45 -11.84
C PHE A 200 11.83 12.01 -11.39
N ARG A 201 12.94 11.34 -11.05
CA ARG A 201 12.93 9.97 -10.56
C ARG A 201 13.75 9.86 -9.31
N THR A 202 13.08 9.53 -8.21
CA THR A 202 13.72 9.30 -6.92
C THR A 202 13.65 7.81 -6.60
N LYS A 203 14.81 7.21 -6.30
CA LYS A 203 14.89 5.84 -5.80
C LYS A 203 15.32 5.89 -4.35
N ALA A 204 14.69 5.09 -3.52
CA ALA A 204 15.06 4.98 -2.11
C ALA A 204 15.08 3.52 -1.70
N TRP A 205 16.04 3.19 -0.85
CA TRP A 205 16.18 1.90 -0.21
C TRP A 205 16.74 2.10 1.19
N GLY A 206 16.44 1.19 2.09
CA GLY A 206 16.89 1.26 3.47
C GLY A 206 16.51 0.02 4.25
N MET A 207 17.03 -0.08 5.46
CA MET A 207 16.73 -1.18 6.36
C MET A 207 16.28 -0.65 7.71
N ASN A 208 15.28 -1.29 8.31
CA ASN A 208 14.74 -0.96 9.62
C ASN A 208 14.65 -2.24 10.45
N TYR A 209 14.83 -2.11 11.76
CA TYR A 209 14.80 -3.21 12.73
C TYR A 209 13.77 -2.88 13.82
N THR A 210 13.02 -3.89 14.26
CA THR A 210 11.92 -3.80 15.25
C THR A 210 11.88 -5.05 16.12
#